data_AF-E0S4X2-F1
#
_entry.id   AF-E0S4X2-F1
#
_cell.length_a   1.000
_cell.length_b   1.000
_cell.length_c   1.000
_cell.angle_alpha   90.00
_cell.angle_beta   90.00
_cell.angle_gamma   90.00
#
_symmetry.space_group_name_H-M   'P 1'
#
loop_
_entity.id
_entity.type
_entity.pdbx_description
1 polymer ?
#
loop_
_entity_poly.entity_id
_entity_poly.type
_entity_poly.pdbx_seq_one_letter_code
_entity_poly.pdbx_strand_id
1 'polypeptide(L)'
;MIADGRIESERALTDLPSGYKTLSSDGTVYVFENDKDGIQVGFWVFREMLSGSMEVVYSSGGEDLIWKNETGHPIRSIKPLDEYWYYVVTDY
;
A
#
# COMPACT_ATOMS: atom_id res chain seq x y z
N MET A 1 -3.04 -0.65 -14.03
CA MET A 1 -2.90 -2.12 -13.94
C MET A 1 -1.50 -2.40 -13.43
N ILE A 2 -1.31 -3.18 -12.36
CA ILE A 2 0.04 -3.65 -12.00
C ILE A 2 0.35 -4.88 -12.84
N ALA A 3 1.30 -4.76 -13.74
CA ALA A 3 1.93 -5.89 -14.42
C ALA A 3 3.38 -5.95 -13.95
N ASP A 4 3.78 -7.07 -13.33
CA ASP A 4 5.17 -7.33 -12.93
C ASP A 4 5.82 -6.26 -12.00
N GLY A 5 5.03 -5.77 -11.04
CA GLY A 5 5.47 -4.78 -10.05
C GLY A 5 5.68 -3.38 -10.59
N ARG A 6 5.19 -3.08 -11.79
CA ARG A 6 5.16 -1.74 -12.37
C ARG A 6 3.78 -1.11 -12.15
N ILE A 7 3.76 0.06 -11.53
CA ILE A 7 2.52 0.82 -11.32
C ILE A 7 2.39 1.81 -12.48
N GLU A 8 1.38 1.63 -13.32
CA GLU A 8 0.98 2.61 -14.33
C GLU A 8 -0.38 3.20 -13.95
N SER A 9 -0.38 4.49 -13.63
CA SER A 9 -1.58 5.33 -13.47
C SER A 9 -1.42 6.61 -14.28
N GLU A 10 -2.50 7.33 -14.55
CA GLU A 10 -2.45 8.63 -15.26
C GLU A 10 -1.57 9.68 -14.55
N ARG A 11 -1.25 9.48 -13.25
CA ARG A 11 -0.55 10.45 -12.40
C ARG A 11 0.82 9.99 -11.89
N ALA A 12 1.17 8.72 -12.01
CA ALA A 12 2.43 8.19 -11.50
C ALA A 12 2.87 6.91 -12.23
N LEU A 13 4.17 6.82 -12.46
CA LEU A 13 4.86 5.63 -12.97
C LEU A 13 6.00 5.29 -12.02
N THR A 14 5.95 4.13 -11.38
CA THR A 14 7.02 3.68 -10.47
C THR A 14 7.21 2.18 -10.56
N ASP A 15 8.47 1.75 -10.50
CA ASP A 15 8.87 0.35 -10.43
C ASP A 15 9.09 -0.04 -8.97
N LEU A 16 8.43 -1.11 -8.53
CA LEU A 16 8.68 -1.67 -7.21
C LEU A 16 10.11 -2.26 -7.14
N PRO A 17 10.80 -2.13 -6.00
CA PRO A 17 12.08 -2.80 -5.80
C PRO A 17 11.94 -4.32 -6.01
N SER A 18 13.00 -4.97 -6.48
CA SER A 18 12.95 -6.36 -6.97
C SER A 18 12.46 -7.39 -5.96
N GLY A 19 12.60 -7.14 -4.65
CA GLY A 19 12.09 -8.02 -3.59
C GLY A 19 10.59 -7.87 -3.30
N TYR A 20 9.95 -6.85 -3.86
CA TYR A 20 8.58 -6.43 -3.53
C TYR A 20 7.66 -6.39 -4.75
N LYS A 21 8.11 -6.95 -5.88
CA LYS A 21 7.27 -7.20 -7.05
C LYS A 21 6.28 -8.32 -6.75
N THR A 22 5.22 -8.01 -6.01
CA THR A 22 4.11 -8.92 -5.75
C THR A 22 2.92 -8.55 -6.62
N LEU A 23 2.27 -9.56 -7.21
CA LEU A 23 0.98 -9.38 -7.87
C LEU A 23 -0.09 -9.19 -6.80
N SER A 24 -0.92 -8.16 -6.93
CA SER A 24 -2.15 -8.06 -6.14
C SER A 24 -2.98 -9.31 -6.40
N SER A 25 -3.39 -10.03 -5.35
CA SER A 25 -4.07 -11.33 -5.48
C SER A 25 -5.38 -11.24 -6.27
N ASP A 26 -6.02 -10.07 -6.27
CA ASP A 26 -7.24 -9.79 -7.05
C ASP A 26 -7.02 -8.80 -8.20
N GLY A 27 -5.77 -8.37 -8.43
CA GLY A 27 -5.39 -7.40 -9.46
C GLY A 27 -5.79 -5.94 -9.15
N THR A 28 -6.40 -5.66 -7.99
CA THR A 28 -6.86 -4.33 -7.60
C THR A 28 -5.73 -3.53 -6.97
N VAL A 29 -5.65 -2.25 -7.31
CA VAL A 29 -4.67 -1.28 -6.81
C VAL A 29 -5.44 -0.10 -6.26
N TYR A 30 -5.11 0.33 -5.05
CA TYR A 30 -5.75 1.47 -4.41
C TYR A 30 -4.77 2.65 -4.38
N VAL A 31 -5.17 3.75 -4.98
CA VAL A 31 -4.42 5.00 -4.98
C VAL A 31 -5.21 6.02 -4.17
N PHE A 32 -4.63 6.49 -3.09
CA PHE A 32 -5.19 7.51 -2.21
C PHE A 32 -4.38 8.79 -2.39
N GLU A 33 -4.95 9.74 -3.14
CA GLU A 33 -4.39 11.08 -3.22
C GLU A 33 -4.98 11.92 -2.10
N ASN A 34 -4.18 12.20 -1.08
CA ASN A 34 -4.60 13.00 0.06
C ASN A 34 -4.09 14.43 -0.12
N ASP A 35 -4.78 15.20 -0.96
CA ASP A 35 -4.56 16.63 -1.24
C ASP A 35 -3.25 17.22 -0.68
N LYS A 36 -3.31 17.91 0.47
CA LYS A 36 -2.18 18.66 1.05
C LYS A 36 -1.24 17.80 1.90
N ASP A 37 -1.64 16.57 2.20
CA ASP A 37 -0.98 15.67 3.15
C ASP A 37 -0.09 14.63 2.45
N GLY A 38 -0.23 14.49 1.13
CA GLY A 38 0.65 13.69 0.28
C GLY A 38 -0.07 12.56 -0.46
N ILE A 39 0.71 11.84 -1.26
CA ILE A 39 0.26 10.66 -2.01
C ILE A 39 0.52 9.40 -1.18
N GLN A 40 -0.49 8.53 -1.12
CA GLN A 40 -0.41 7.18 -0.59
C GLN A 40 -0.87 6.17 -1.67
N VAL A 41 -0.13 5.08 -1.85
CA VAL A 41 -0.47 4.02 -2.81
C VAL A 41 -0.37 2.68 -2.11
N GLY A 42 -1.44 1.89 -2.11
CA GLY A 42 -1.52 0.60 -1.43
C GLY A 42 -1.84 -0.56 -2.37
N PHE A 43 -1.25 -1.73 -2.11
CA PHE A 43 -1.61 -2.98 -2.77
C PHE A 43 -1.68 -4.14 -1.78
N TRP A 44 -2.70 -4.99 -1.93
CA TRP A 44 -2.84 -6.21 -1.15
C TRP A 44 -1.76 -7.22 -1.56
N VAL A 45 -0.89 -7.55 -0.62
CA VAL A 45 -0.05 -8.75 -0.71
C VAL A 45 -0.89 -9.98 -0.39
N PHE A 46 -1.83 -9.82 0.55
CA PHE A 46 -2.73 -10.88 0.97
C PHE A 46 -4.01 -10.30 1.58
N ARG A 47 -5.17 -10.85 1.21
CA ARG A 47 -6.46 -10.46 1.76
C ARG A 47 -7.16 -11.69 2.33
N GLU A 48 -7.14 -11.84 3.64
CA GLU A 48 -7.91 -12.88 4.34
C GLU A 48 -9.03 -12.25 5.15
N MET A 49 -10.25 -12.74 4.94
CA MET A 49 -11.45 -12.24 5.65
C MET A 49 -11.49 -12.59 7.14
N LEU A 50 -10.55 -13.39 7.67
CA LEU A 50 -10.59 -13.92 9.04
C LEU A 50 -9.29 -13.74 9.83
N SER A 51 -8.15 -13.55 9.17
CA SER A 51 -6.82 -13.53 9.81
C SER A 51 -6.15 -12.16 9.75
N GLY A 52 -6.88 -11.16 9.25
CA GLY A 52 -6.33 -9.87 8.86
C GLY A 52 -5.82 -9.89 7.42
N SER A 53 -5.44 -8.71 6.94
CA SER A 53 -4.93 -8.52 5.59
C SER A 53 -3.59 -7.79 5.62
N MET A 54 -2.77 -8.02 4.60
CA MET A 54 -1.44 -7.41 4.48
C MET A 54 -1.34 -6.62 3.19
N GLU A 55 -0.89 -5.39 3.32
CA GLU A 55 -0.65 -4.45 2.23
C GLU A 55 0.81 -4.03 2.21
N VAL A 56 1.27 -3.66 1.02
CA VAL A 56 2.45 -2.81 0.89
C VAL A 56 1.97 -1.43 0.46
N VAL A 57 2.44 -0.43 1.18
CA VAL A 57 1.99 0.95 1.06
C VAL A 57 3.18 1.85 0.82
N TYR A 58 3.15 2.62 -0.27
CA TYR A 58 3.95 3.82 -0.42
C TYR A 58 3.24 4.98 0.27
N SER A 59 3.97 5.78 1.03
CA SER A 59 3.43 6.96 1.69
C SER A 59 4.46 8.08 1.70
N SER A 60 4.24 9.10 0.88
CA SER A 60 5.12 10.29 0.81
C SER A 60 5.14 11.11 2.11
N GLY A 61 4.08 11.03 2.91
CA GLY A 61 4.01 11.61 4.25
C GLY A 61 4.55 10.70 5.36
N GLY A 62 5.15 9.57 5.00
CA GLY A 62 5.67 8.57 5.94
C GLY A 62 4.58 7.80 6.69
N GLU A 63 4.96 7.16 7.79
CA GLU A 63 4.07 6.34 8.62
C GLU A 63 2.85 7.13 9.14
N ASP A 64 3.03 8.42 9.48
CA ASP A 64 1.97 9.28 10.01
C ASP A 64 0.79 9.43 9.05
N LEU A 65 1.06 9.53 7.74
CA LEU A 65 0.02 9.60 6.73
C LEU A 65 -0.74 8.28 6.61
N ILE A 66 -0.10 7.14 6.88
CA ILE A 66 -0.75 5.83 6.87
C ILE A 66 -1.74 5.73 8.02
N TRP A 67 -1.34 6.13 9.23
CA TRP A 67 -2.23 6.12 10.40
C TRP A 67 -3.44 7.04 10.24
N LYS A 68 -3.25 8.22 9.60
CA LYS A 68 -4.34 9.17 9.36
C LYS A 68 -5.40 8.65 8.39
N ASN A 69 -5.01 7.75 7.49
CA ASN A 69 -5.87 7.25 6.41
C ASN A 69 -6.45 5.86 6.68
N GLU A 70 -6.47 5.40 7.93
CA GLU A 70 -7.10 4.15 8.31
C GLU A 70 -8.59 4.16 7.88
N THR A 71 -8.99 3.23 6.98
CA THR A 71 -10.30 3.27 6.28
C THR A 71 -11.37 2.34 6.86
N GLY A 72 -11.32 2.00 8.15
CA GLY A 72 -12.32 1.20 8.86
C GLY A 72 -11.89 -0.23 9.24
N HIS A 73 -10.65 -0.61 8.96
CA HIS A 73 -9.99 -1.84 9.35
C HIS A 73 -8.76 -1.52 10.22
N PRO A 74 -8.82 -1.71 11.55
CA PRO A 74 -7.75 -1.29 12.46
C PRO A 74 -6.39 -1.81 12.02
N ILE A 75 -5.42 -0.90 11.90
CA ILE A 75 -4.02 -1.27 11.61
C ILE A 75 -3.43 -1.94 12.86
N ARG A 76 -2.97 -3.19 12.70
CA ARG A 76 -2.25 -3.95 13.73
C ARG A 76 -0.78 -3.58 13.80
N SER A 77 -0.15 -3.39 12.64
CA SER A 77 1.28 -3.06 12.59
C SER A 77 1.66 -2.39 11.29
N ILE A 78 2.60 -1.46 11.38
CA ILE A 78 3.32 -0.90 10.24
C ILE A 78 4.79 -1.26 10.41
N LYS A 79 5.41 -1.75 9.33
CA LYS A 79 6.85 -2.05 9.30
C LYS A 79 7.49 -1.32 8.13
N PRO A 80 8.51 -0.47 8.36
CA PRO A 80 9.23 0.17 7.26
C PRO A 80 9.94 -0.88 6.42
N LEU A 81 9.91 -0.66 5.11
CA LEU A 81 10.45 -1.56 4.10
C LEU A 81 11.68 -0.96 3.43
N ASP A 82 11.52 0.28 2.98
CA ASP A 82 12.49 1.12 2.29
C ASP A 82 12.02 2.58 2.41
N GLU A 83 12.71 3.52 1.77
CA GLU A 83 12.34 4.93 1.76
C GLU A 83 10.88 5.13 1.32
N TYR A 84 10.04 5.58 2.25
CA TYR A 84 8.59 5.79 2.07
C TYR A 84 7.75 4.54 1.75
N TRP A 85 8.31 3.33 1.86
CA TRP A 85 7.59 2.07 1.67
C TRP A 85 7.40 1.31 2.98
N TYR A 86 6.22 0.71 3.15
CA TYR A 86 5.81 0.07 4.39
C TYR A 86 5.01 -1.21 4.14
N TYR A 87 5.21 -2.23 4.98
CA TYR A 87 4.24 -3.30 5.17
C TYR A 87 3.20 -2.85 6.20
N VAL A 88 1.92 -2.92 5.83
CA VAL A 88 0.79 -2.58 6.70
C VAL A 88 -0.04 -3.84 6.91
N VAL A 89 -0.33 -4.16 8.16
CA VAL A 89 -1.20 -5.29 8.53
C VAL A 89 -2.45 -4.72 9.18
N THR A 90 -3.62 -5.08 8.65
CA THR A 90 -4.93 -4.62 9.10
C THR A 90 -5.80 -5.77 9.58
N ASP A 91 -6.77 -5.47 10.44
CA ASP A 91 -7.78 -6.40 10.91
C ASP A 91 -9.01 -6.44 10.02
N TYR A 92 -9.48 -7.67 9.75
CA TYR A 92 -10.77 -7.94 9.11
C TYR A 92 -11.79 -8.41 10.14
#